data_AF-A0A9E0WLR6-F1
#
_entry.id   AF-A0A9E0WLR6-F1
#
_cell.length_a   1.000
_cell.length_b   1.000
_cell.length_c   1.000
_cell.angle_alpha   90.00
_cell.angle_beta   90.00
_cell.angle_gamma   90.00
#
_symmetry.space_group_name_H-M   'P 1'
#
loop_
_entity.id
_entity.type
_entity.pdbx_description
1 polymer ?
#
loop_
_entity_poly.entity_id
_entity_poly.type
_entity_poly.pdbx_seq_one_letter_code
_entity_poly.pdbx_strand_id
1 'polypeptide(L)'
;MRAFKTIFDFYLSSSIHVAISVFALSWLTLLEYGLPFDAEMLWFIFFSSITGYNFVKYFGLAKFHHRSLARWLRVIQVFSLLSFLLLCFFATRLDINTLIYVGVLGVVTFLYAMPLLPKLFLDEKKNLRSVSGLKIYVIAFVWTGVTVILPLINSHHALTEDVWLTALQRFVFVMVLMLPFEIRDLSYDSIKLATIPQQIGVTKTIVLGIVLLFVFNYLEFLKSNLYQLTLVSNIIISVVVFLFLIGSKRNQNPYYTVFWVEAIPIWWLLLMLVF
;
A
#
# COMPACT_ATOMS: atom_id res chain seq x y z
N MET A 1 13.66 27.94 -2.39
CA MET A 1 12.89 27.16 -3.41
C MET A 1 13.58 25.87 -3.84
N ARG A 2 14.87 25.87 -4.23
CA ARG A 2 15.57 24.62 -4.63
C ARG A 2 15.69 23.57 -3.51
N ALA A 3 16.05 23.98 -2.29
CA ALA A 3 16.19 23.05 -1.16
C ALA A 3 14.88 22.33 -0.80
N PHE A 4 13.77 23.06 -0.74
CA PHE A 4 12.45 22.49 -0.46
C PHE A 4 12.05 21.44 -1.50
N LYS A 5 12.26 21.74 -2.79
CA LYS A 5 11.99 20.78 -3.87
C LYS A 5 12.84 19.52 -3.72
N THR A 6 14.14 19.65 -3.42
CA THR A 6 15.02 18.49 -3.21
C THR A 6 14.56 17.61 -2.05
N ILE A 7 14.14 18.20 -0.93
CA ILE A 7 13.64 17.46 0.23
C ILE A 7 12.32 16.75 -0.11
N PHE A 8 11.42 17.42 -0.83
CA PHE A 8 10.15 16.86 -1.26
C PHE A 8 10.33 15.71 -2.28
N ASP A 9 11.22 15.90 -3.25
CA ASP A 9 11.56 14.86 -4.22
C ASP A 9 12.19 13.64 -3.52
N PHE A 10 13.00 13.87 -2.48
CA PHE A 10 13.54 12.78 -1.64
C PHE A 10 12.44 12.05 -0.89
N TYR A 11 11.53 12.78 -0.23
CA TYR A 11 10.41 12.24 0.52
C TYR A 11 9.54 11.27 -0.31
N LEU A 12 9.21 11.66 -1.55
CA LEU A 12 8.44 10.80 -2.46
C LEU A 12 9.27 9.65 -3.04
N SER A 13 10.51 9.94 -3.45
CA SER A 13 11.37 8.94 -4.08
C SER A 13 11.75 7.81 -3.12
N SER A 14 12.07 8.17 -1.88
CA SER A 14 12.46 7.24 -0.80
C SER A 14 11.29 6.50 -0.14
N SER A 15 10.07 6.64 -0.69
CA SER A 15 8.87 5.92 -0.27
C SER A 15 8.44 6.21 1.17
N ILE A 16 8.81 7.38 1.71
CA ILE A 16 8.36 7.82 3.05
C ILE A 16 6.86 8.09 3.03
N HIS A 17 6.35 8.74 1.99
CA HIS A 17 4.93 9.11 1.90
C HIS A 17 3.99 7.90 1.96
N VAL A 18 4.27 6.87 1.16
CA VAL A 18 3.51 5.61 1.19
C VAL A 18 3.64 4.91 2.54
N ALA A 19 4.81 4.93 3.17
CA ALA A 19 5.01 4.32 4.48
C ALA A 19 4.18 5.01 5.58
N ILE A 20 4.03 6.34 5.54
CA ILE A 20 3.12 7.06 6.45
C ILE A 20 1.67 6.64 6.19
N SER A 21 1.32 6.35 4.95
CA SER A 21 -0.03 5.93 4.57
C SER A 21 -0.36 4.53 5.09
N VAL A 22 0.56 3.58 4.98
CA VAL A 22 0.42 2.23 5.55
C VAL A 22 0.42 2.28 7.08
N PHE A 23 1.28 3.10 7.70
CA PHE A 23 1.26 3.39 9.13
C PHE A 23 -0.13 3.92 9.57
N ALA A 24 -0.68 4.87 8.82
CA ALA A 24 -1.96 5.48 9.13
C ALA A 24 -3.12 4.47 9.10
N LEU A 25 -3.16 3.59 8.10
CA LEU A 25 -4.19 2.53 8.05
C LEU A 25 -4.05 1.51 9.18
N SER A 26 -2.83 1.25 9.63
CA SER A 26 -2.57 0.31 10.72
C SER A 26 -3.01 0.87 12.06
N TRP A 27 -2.71 2.16 12.31
CA TRP A 27 -3.20 2.85 13.50
C TRP A 27 -4.72 3.01 13.46
N LEU A 28 -5.30 3.31 12.29
CA LEU A 28 -6.74 3.33 12.10
C LEU A 28 -7.38 2.01 12.56
N THR A 29 -6.80 0.86 12.22
CA THR A 29 -7.30 -0.43 12.72
C THR A 29 -7.18 -0.57 14.24
N LEU A 30 -6.10 -0.12 14.86
CA LEU A 30 -6.02 -0.11 16.33
C LEU A 30 -7.15 0.73 16.95
N LEU A 31 -7.46 1.90 16.37
CA LEU A 31 -8.56 2.76 16.83
C LEU A 31 -9.93 2.10 16.66
N GLU A 32 -10.19 1.49 15.49
CA GLU A 32 -11.46 0.82 15.18
C GLU A 32 -11.77 -0.34 16.15
N TYR A 33 -10.74 -1.02 16.65
CA TYR A 33 -10.87 -2.11 17.61
C TYR A 33 -10.66 -1.68 19.08
N GLY A 34 -10.55 -0.37 19.33
CA GLY A 34 -10.37 0.17 20.68
C GLY A 34 -9.07 -0.27 21.36
N LEU A 35 -8.05 -0.60 20.57
CA LEU A 35 -6.74 -1.04 21.04
C LEU A 35 -5.81 0.16 21.29
N PRO A 36 -4.90 0.06 22.28
CA PRO A 36 -3.95 1.13 22.56
C PRO A 36 -2.98 1.36 21.39
N PHE A 37 -2.36 2.53 21.39
CA PHE A 37 -1.30 2.85 20.42
C PHE A 37 -0.08 1.93 20.61
N ASP A 38 0.17 1.05 19.64
CA ASP A 38 1.32 0.15 19.62
C ASP A 38 2.47 0.77 18.80
N ALA A 39 3.36 1.49 19.48
CA ALA A 39 4.47 2.17 18.84
C ALA A 39 5.43 1.21 18.12
N GLU A 40 5.69 0.05 18.72
CA GLU A 40 6.66 -0.93 18.20
C GLU A 40 6.15 -1.51 16.88
N MET A 41 4.87 -1.91 16.86
CA MET A 41 4.22 -2.45 15.67
C MET A 41 4.07 -1.41 14.56
N LEU A 42 3.68 -0.18 14.89
CA LEU A 42 3.48 0.85 13.88
C LEU A 42 4.82 1.31 13.26
N TRP A 43 5.88 1.48 14.06
CA TRP A 43 7.21 1.79 13.52
C TRP A 43 7.80 0.62 12.72
N PHE A 44 7.55 -0.63 13.14
CA PHE A 44 7.87 -1.80 12.33
C PHE A 44 7.19 -1.73 10.94
N ILE A 45 5.89 -1.43 10.88
CA ILE A 45 5.13 -1.27 9.63
C ILE A 45 5.70 -0.15 8.77
N PHE A 46 6.05 0.98 9.38
CA PHE A 46 6.62 2.12 8.67
C PHE A 46 7.96 1.76 8.00
N PHE A 47 8.90 1.20 8.75
CA PHE A 47 10.22 0.85 8.22
C PHE A 47 10.20 -0.36 7.27
N SER A 48 9.29 -1.32 7.48
CA SER A 48 9.05 -2.43 6.53
C SER A 48 8.48 -1.91 5.22
N SER A 49 7.55 -0.95 5.27
CA SER A 49 7.00 -0.32 4.07
C SER A 49 8.08 0.40 3.27
N ILE A 50 8.92 1.24 3.91
CA ILE A 50 10.05 1.89 3.23
C ILE A 50 10.96 0.85 2.57
N THR A 51 11.35 -0.18 3.33
CA THR A 51 12.24 -1.24 2.85
C THR A 51 11.64 -1.96 1.64
N GLY A 52 10.39 -2.43 1.75
CA GLY A 52 9.70 -3.16 0.69
C GLY A 52 9.51 -2.31 -0.56
N TYR A 53 8.98 -1.10 -0.44
CA TYR A 53 8.75 -0.22 -1.57
C TYR A 53 10.04 0.21 -2.26
N ASN A 54 11.09 0.57 -1.51
CA ASN A 54 12.37 0.93 -2.11
C ASN A 54 13.05 -0.28 -2.76
N PHE A 55 12.92 -1.47 -2.17
CA PHE A 55 13.35 -2.71 -2.81
C PHE A 55 12.65 -2.87 -4.16
N VAL A 56 11.31 -2.88 -4.21
CA VAL A 56 10.55 -3.05 -5.47
C VAL A 56 10.86 -1.96 -6.50
N LYS A 57 11.03 -0.71 -6.06
CA LYS A 57 11.25 0.46 -6.94
C LYS A 57 12.65 0.48 -7.55
N TYR A 58 13.68 0.10 -6.78
CA TYR A 58 15.08 0.24 -7.19
C TYR A 58 15.79 -1.08 -7.51
N PHE A 59 15.13 -2.22 -7.28
CA PHE A 59 15.64 -3.52 -7.70
C PHE A 59 15.91 -3.54 -9.22
N GLY A 60 17.15 -3.84 -9.60
CA GLY A 60 17.60 -3.88 -11.00
C GLY A 60 18.08 -2.55 -11.60
N LEU A 61 17.80 -1.39 -10.98
CA LEU A 61 18.27 -0.08 -11.47
C LEU A 61 19.75 0.20 -11.15
N ALA A 62 20.35 -0.55 -10.22
CA ALA A 62 21.75 -0.42 -9.85
C ALA A 62 22.76 -0.77 -10.98
N LYS A 63 22.28 -1.16 -12.18
CA LYS A 63 23.10 -1.52 -13.34
C LYS A 63 23.43 -0.36 -14.29
N PHE A 64 22.84 0.82 -14.11
CA PHE A 64 23.02 1.95 -15.04
C PHE A 64 24.08 2.96 -14.59
N HIS A 65 25.05 3.25 -15.47
CA HIS A 65 26.31 3.98 -15.20
C HIS A 65 26.22 5.52 -15.30
N HIS A 66 25.07 6.15 -15.07
CA HIS A 66 24.96 7.61 -15.13
C HIS A 66 25.35 8.27 -13.79
N ARG A 67 26.42 9.09 -13.77
CA ARG A 67 27.07 9.56 -12.52
C ARG A 67 26.16 10.34 -11.56
N SER A 68 25.25 11.18 -12.05
CA SER A 68 24.30 11.93 -11.22
C SER A 68 23.21 11.05 -10.62
N LEU A 69 22.64 10.15 -11.43
CA LEU A 69 21.70 9.12 -11.01
C LEU A 69 22.32 8.21 -9.95
N ALA A 70 23.60 7.85 -10.11
CA ALA A 70 24.34 7.05 -9.15
C ALA A 70 24.48 7.71 -7.78
N ARG A 71 24.64 9.05 -7.70
CA ARG A 71 24.73 9.76 -6.40
C ARG A 71 23.39 9.80 -5.68
N TRP A 72 22.31 10.11 -6.40
CA TRP A 72 20.95 10.13 -5.84
C TRP A 72 20.50 8.75 -5.36
N LEU A 73 20.71 7.72 -6.19
CA LEU A 73 20.43 6.33 -5.81
C LEU A 73 21.25 5.89 -4.60
N ARG A 74 22.51 6.34 -4.46
CA ARG A 74 23.33 6.04 -3.29
C ARG A 74 22.73 6.61 -2.00
N VAL A 75 22.21 7.84 -2.02
CA VAL A 75 21.54 8.43 -0.85
C VAL A 75 20.31 7.62 -0.46
N ILE A 76 19.48 7.24 -1.45
CA ILE A 76 18.31 6.39 -1.21
C ILE A 76 18.71 5.00 -0.70
N GLN A 77 19.81 4.42 -1.19
CA GLN A 77 20.32 3.13 -0.71
C GLN A 77 20.78 3.21 0.74
N VAL A 78 21.53 4.25 1.13
CA VAL A 78 21.93 4.44 2.54
C VAL A 78 20.71 4.62 3.43
N PHE A 79 19.74 5.45 3.00
CA PHE A 79 18.48 5.62 3.73
C PHE A 79 17.68 4.30 3.85
N SER A 80 17.64 3.50 2.78
CA SER A 80 16.96 2.21 2.77
C SER A 80 17.66 1.20 3.68
N LEU A 81 19.00 1.23 3.75
CA LEU A 81 19.77 0.40 4.69
C LEU A 81 19.49 0.80 6.14
N LEU A 82 19.47 2.10 6.45
CA LEU A 82 19.11 2.57 7.79
C LEU A 82 17.68 2.17 8.16
N SER A 83 16.74 2.30 7.22
CA SER A 83 15.36 1.84 7.41
C SER A 83 15.27 0.34 7.63
N PHE A 84 16.07 -0.46 6.92
CA PHE A 84 16.16 -1.91 7.11
C PHE A 84 16.74 -2.28 8.49
N LEU A 85 17.75 -1.57 8.97
CA LEU A 85 18.29 -1.79 10.32
C LEU A 85 17.25 -1.47 11.40
N LEU A 86 16.50 -0.38 11.24
CA LEU A 86 15.40 -0.02 12.13
C LEU A 86 14.26 -1.03 12.06
N LEU A 87 13.92 -1.53 10.87
CA LEU A 87 13.01 -2.64 10.68
C LEU A 87 13.44 -3.86 11.51
N CYS A 88 14.69 -4.29 11.39
CA CYS A 88 15.23 -5.42 12.17
C CYS A 88 15.18 -5.15 13.68
N PHE A 89 15.46 -3.92 14.11
CA PHE A 89 15.36 -3.52 15.51
C PHE A 89 13.93 -3.63 16.05
N PHE A 90 12.93 -3.12 15.32
CA PHE A 90 11.54 -3.25 15.77
C PHE A 90 11.01 -4.68 15.64
N ALA A 91 11.51 -5.47 14.69
CA ALA A 91 11.14 -6.88 14.56
C ALA A 91 11.46 -7.69 15.84
N THR A 92 12.56 -7.38 16.54
CA THR A 92 12.90 -8.07 17.80
C THR A 92 11.98 -7.70 18.98
N ARG A 93 11.11 -6.71 18.79
CA ARG A 93 10.13 -6.25 19.78
C ARG A 93 8.74 -6.85 19.57
N LEU A 94 8.48 -7.46 18.42
CA LEU A 94 7.17 -8.04 18.10
C LEU A 94 7.01 -9.45 18.66
N ASP A 95 5.76 -9.87 18.83
CA ASP A 95 5.44 -11.24 19.22
C ASP A 95 5.90 -12.24 18.15
N ILE A 96 6.35 -13.43 18.59
CA ILE A 96 6.85 -14.48 17.70
C ILE A 96 5.78 -14.93 16.69
N ASN A 97 4.51 -14.95 17.10
CA ASN A 97 3.41 -15.29 16.20
C ASN A 97 3.30 -14.23 15.10
N THR A 98 3.37 -12.94 15.44
CA THR A 98 3.37 -11.82 14.49
C THR A 98 4.51 -11.97 13.48
N LEU A 99 5.71 -12.36 13.93
CA LEU A 99 6.87 -12.56 13.05
C LEU A 99 6.69 -13.66 12.01
N ILE A 100 5.92 -14.71 12.31
CA ILE A 100 5.59 -15.77 11.33
C ILE A 100 4.74 -15.17 10.19
N TYR A 101 3.71 -14.39 10.52
CA TYR A 101 2.86 -13.72 9.52
C TYR A 101 3.65 -12.68 8.72
N VAL A 102 4.54 -11.92 9.38
CA VAL A 102 5.49 -11.03 8.71
C VAL A 102 6.34 -11.81 7.70
N GLY A 103 6.86 -12.98 8.07
CA GLY A 103 7.62 -13.84 7.18
C GLY A 103 6.85 -14.23 5.92
N VAL A 104 5.58 -14.65 6.08
CA VAL A 104 4.70 -15.00 4.95
C VAL A 104 4.47 -13.80 4.03
N LEU A 105 4.10 -12.63 4.58
CA LEU A 105 3.86 -11.41 3.78
C LEU A 105 5.15 -10.88 3.14
N GLY A 106 6.29 -11.03 3.82
CA GLY A 106 7.61 -10.71 3.32
C GLY A 106 7.99 -11.57 2.12
N VAL A 107 7.72 -12.88 2.18
CA VAL A 107 7.89 -13.78 1.03
C VAL A 107 7.01 -13.32 -0.13
N VAL A 108 5.71 -13.10 0.08
CA VAL A 108 4.81 -12.61 -1.00
C VAL A 108 5.34 -11.32 -1.64
N THR A 109 5.81 -10.38 -0.84
CA THR A 109 6.40 -9.11 -1.30
C THR A 109 7.69 -9.33 -2.09
N PHE A 110 8.53 -10.26 -1.65
CA PHE A 110 9.75 -10.64 -2.36
C PHE A 110 9.43 -11.27 -3.73
N LEU A 111 8.47 -12.21 -3.77
CA LEU A 111 8.01 -12.88 -5.01
C LEU A 111 7.31 -11.92 -5.98
N TYR A 112 6.76 -10.82 -5.44
CA TYR A 112 6.18 -9.77 -6.26
C TYR A 112 7.23 -9.07 -7.14
N ALA A 113 8.41 -8.76 -6.59
CA ALA A 113 9.48 -8.10 -7.34
C ALA A 113 10.48 -9.08 -8.00
N MET A 114 10.82 -10.18 -7.34
CA MET A 114 11.80 -11.15 -7.82
C MET A 114 11.15 -12.34 -8.53
N PRO A 115 11.65 -12.75 -9.72
CA PRO A 115 11.16 -13.95 -10.40
C PRO A 115 11.53 -15.20 -9.59
N LEU A 116 10.55 -16.07 -9.42
CA LEU A 116 10.53 -17.17 -8.45
C LEU A 116 11.57 -18.28 -8.69
N LEU A 117 12.09 -18.46 -9.91
CA LEU A 117 12.86 -19.67 -10.24
C LEU A 117 14.03 -19.42 -11.22
N PRO A 118 15.21 -20.02 -10.97
CA PRO A 118 16.27 -20.09 -11.96
C PRO A 118 15.95 -21.17 -13.01
N LYS A 119 15.63 -20.71 -14.23
CA LYS A 119 15.79 -21.35 -15.56
C LYS A 119 15.33 -22.79 -15.84
N LEU A 120 14.91 -23.63 -14.89
CA LEU A 120 14.76 -25.05 -15.20
C LEU A 120 13.42 -25.45 -15.87
N PHE A 121 12.37 -24.61 -15.83
CA PHE A 121 11.04 -25.04 -16.33
C PHE A 121 10.16 -23.99 -17.04
N LEU A 122 10.54 -22.69 -17.09
CA LEU A 122 9.71 -21.66 -17.73
C LEU A 122 10.59 -20.62 -18.45
N ASP A 123 10.40 -20.50 -19.77
CA ASP A 123 11.15 -19.62 -20.68
C ASP A 123 10.91 -18.11 -20.48
N GLU A 124 10.11 -17.70 -19.49
CA GLU A 124 9.88 -16.29 -19.21
C GLU A 124 10.08 -15.99 -17.72
N LYS A 125 10.94 -15.00 -17.43
CA LYS A 125 11.21 -14.44 -16.10
C LYS A 125 9.95 -13.78 -15.51
N LYS A 126 8.97 -14.56 -15.08
CA LYS A 126 7.71 -14.05 -14.51
C LYS A 126 7.85 -13.89 -13.00
N ASN A 127 7.83 -12.64 -12.52
CA ASN A 127 7.54 -12.30 -11.11
C ASN A 127 6.04 -11.99 -10.96
N LEU A 128 5.47 -11.97 -9.75
CA LEU A 128 4.01 -11.76 -9.60
C LEU A 128 3.55 -10.40 -10.15
N ARG A 129 4.42 -9.39 -10.12
CA ARG A 129 4.16 -8.07 -10.72
C ARG A 129 3.94 -8.11 -12.23
N SER A 130 4.58 -9.05 -12.92
CA SER A 130 4.49 -9.23 -14.38
C SER A 130 3.35 -10.16 -14.80
N VAL A 131 2.65 -10.78 -13.85
CA VAL A 131 1.52 -11.67 -14.14
C VAL A 131 0.30 -10.82 -14.51
N SER A 132 -0.27 -11.16 -15.67
CA SER A 132 -1.44 -10.51 -16.27
C SER A 132 -2.58 -10.36 -15.26
N GLY A 133 -3.02 -9.13 -15.02
CA GLY A 133 -4.15 -8.80 -14.14
C GLY A 133 -3.90 -8.99 -12.63
N LEU A 134 -2.82 -9.62 -12.19
CA LEU A 134 -2.62 -10.00 -10.77
C LEU A 134 -2.03 -8.87 -9.91
N LYS A 135 -1.38 -7.89 -10.55
CA LYS A 135 -0.56 -6.83 -9.92
C LYS A 135 -1.23 -6.17 -8.70
N ILE A 136 -2.44 -5.62 -8.87
CA ILE A 136 -3.10 -4.85 -7.81
C ILE A 136 -3.69 -5.73 -6.70
N TYR A 137 -4.09 -6.96 -7.01
CA TYR A 137 -4.64 -7.89 -6.02
C TYR A 137 -3.57 -8.32 -5.01
N VAL A 138 -2.33 -8.52 -5.45
CA VAL A 138 -1.20 -8.82 -4.55
C VAL A 138 -0.90 -7.63 -3.65
N ILE A 139 -0.93 -6.40 -4.19
CA ILE A 139 -0.74 -5.18 -3.39
C ILE A 139 -1.83 -5.06 -2.33
N ALA A 140 -3.10 -5.20 -2.72
CA ALA A 140 -4.23 -5.14 -1.80
C ALA A 140 -4.17 -6.23 -0.72
N PHE A 141 -3.76 -7.45 -1.08
CA PHE A 141 -3.55 -8.54 -0.12
C PHE A 141 -2.47 -8.20 0.91
N VAL A 142 -1.30 -7.76 0.45
CA VAL A 142 -0.19 -7.40 1.36
C VAL A 142 -0.57 -6.22 2.25
N TRP A 143 -1.19 -5.17 1.71
CA TRP A 143 -1.67 -4.04 2.51
C TRP A 143 -2.68 -4.48 3.55
N THR A 144 -3.61 -5.35 3.20
CA THR A 144 -4.62 -5.86 4.14
C THR A 144 -3.96 -6.64 5.27
N GLY A 145 -3.04 -7.55 4.94
CA GLY A 145 -2.29 -8.30 5.95
C GLY A 145 -1.51 -7.38 6.88
N VAL A 146 -0.77 -6.41 6.32
CA VAL A 146 0.07 -5.49 7.08
C VAL A 146 -0.75 -4.53 7.95
N THR A 147 -1.86 -3.99 7.42
CA THR A 147 -2.60 -2.90 8.08
C THR A 147 -3.74 -3.37 8.96
N VAL A 148 -4.25 -4.59 8.76
CA VAL A 148 -5.33 -5.14 9.58
C VAL A 148 -4.83 -6.31 10.42
N ILE A 149 -4.30 -7.34 9.78
CA ILE A 149 -4.02 -8.61 10.46
C ILE A 149 -2.84 -8.49 11.42
N LEU A 150 -1.72 -7.92 10.99
CA LEU A 150 -0.54 -7.82 11.84
C LEU A 150 -0.77 -7.01 13.14
N PRO A 151 -1.35 -5.79 13.13
CA PRO A 151 -1.55 -5.03 14.38
C PRO A 151 -2.49 -5.75 15.35
N LEU A 152 -3.53 -6.44 14.84
CA LEU A 152 -4.46 -7.19 15.68
C LEU A 152 -3.79 -8.42 16.31
N ILE A 153 -3.01 -9.19 15.53
CA ILE A 153 -2.28 -10.35 16.06
C ILE A 153 -1.24 -9.92 17.10
N ASN A 154 -0.51 -8.82 16.85
CA ASN A 154 0.49 -8.32 17.79
C ASN A 154 -0.12 -7.85 19.11
N SER A 155 -1.34 -7.33 19.07
CA SER A 155 -2.13 -6.98 20.26
C SER A 155 -2.87 -8.16 20.89
N HIS A 156 -2.62 -9.38 20.44
CA HIS A 156 -3.31 -10.61 20.86
C HIS A 156 -4.85 -10.56 20.71
N HIS A 157 -5.34 -9.73 19.79
CA HIS A 157 -6.76 -9.63 19.49
C HIS A 157 -7.21 -10.84 18.65
N ALA A 158 -8.34 -11.45 19.01
CA ALA A 158 -8.88 -12.60 18.29
C ALA A 158 -9.31 -12.21 16.86
N LEU A 159 -9.07 -13.08 15.89
CA LEU A 159 -9.49 -12.89 14.49
C LEU A 159 -10.97 -13.31 14.33
N THR A 160 -11.87 -12.47 14.85
CA THR A 160 -13.33 -12.66 14.77
C THR A 160 -13.87 -12.45 13.36
N GLU A 161 -15.16 -12.72 13.15
CA GLU A 161 -15.84 -12.46 11.87
C GLU A 161 -15.74 -10.98 11.46
N ASP A 162 -15.86 -10.04 12.40
CA ASP A 162 -15.70 -8.60 12.17
C ASP A 162 -14.29 -8.25 11.68
N VAL A 163 -13.26 -8.95 12.17
CA VAL A 163 -11.88 -8.80 11.68
C VAL A 163 -11.77 -9.22 10.23
N TRP A 164 -12.38 -10.34 9.85
CA TRP A 164 -12.38 -10.78 8.46
C TRP A 164 -13.19 -9.87 7.54
N LEU A 165 -14.32 -9.33 8.01
CA LEU A 165 -15.06 -8.28 7.31
C LEU A 165 -14.21 -7.02 7.13
N THR A 166 -13.50 -6.59 8.18
CA THR A 166 -12.58 -5.45 8.12
C THR A 166 -11.41 -5.69 7.16
N ALA A 167 -10.86 -6.91 7.15
CA ALA A 167 -9.82 -7.29 6.19
C ALA A 167 -10.34 -7.24 4.75
N LEU A 168 -11.52 -7.79 4.47
CA LEU A 168 -12.14 -7.71 3.15
C LEU A 168 -12.43 -6.25 2.75
N GLN A 169 -12.93 -5.45 3.69
CA GLN A 169 -13.21 -4.03 3.49
C GLN A 169 -11.92 -3.26 3.15
N ARG A 170 -10.82 -3.49 3.89
CA ARG A 170 -9.49 -2.92 3.61
C ARG A 170 -8.97 -3.36 2.24
N PHE A 171 -9.14 -4.64 1.89
CA PHE A 171 -8.74 -5.16 0.58
C PHE A 171 -9.46 -4.42 -0.56
N VAL A 172 -10.79 -4.29 -0.46
CA VAL A 172 -11.61 -3.55 -1.44
C VAL A 172 -11.17 -2.08 -1.50
N PHE A 173 -10.96 -1.43 -0.35
CA PHE A 173 -10.50 -0.05 -0.31
C PHE A 173 -9.16 0.15 -1.02
N VAL A 174 -8.16 -0.69 -0.75
CA VAL A 174 -6.85 -0.60 -1.39
C VAL A 174 -6.95 -0.89 -2.89
N MET A 175 -7.79 -1.83 -3.30
CA MET A 175 -8.06 -2.07 -4.72
C MET A 175 -8.54 -0.79 -5.42
N VAL A 176 -9.48 -0.05 -4.82
CA VAL A 176 -9.97 1.21 -5.38
C VAL A 176 -8.88 2.28 -5.40
N LEU A 177 -8.09 2.41 -4.33
CA LEU A 177 -6.96 3.35 -4.26
C LEU A 177 -5.91 3.10 -5.35
N MET A 178 -5.77 1.86 -5.83
CA MET A 178 -4.82 1.52 -6.89
C MET A 178 -5.34 1.86 -8.31
N LEU A 179 -6.65 2.04 -8.51
CA LEU A 179 -7.21 2.30 -9.84
C LEU A 179 -6.70 3.61 -10.48
N PRO A 180 -6.57 4.74 -9.77
CA PRO A 180 -5.93 5.95 -10.34
C PRO A 180 -4.49 5.73 -10.80
N PHE A 181 -3.73 4.86 -10.12
CA PHE A 181 -2.37 4.50 -10.52
C PHE A 181 -2.39 3.66 -11.80
N GLU A 182 -3.27 2.68 -11.91
CA GLU A 182 -3.39 1.85 -13.12
C GLU A 182 -3.84 2.69 -14.33
N ILE A 183 -4.75 3.67 -14.14
CA ILE A 183 -5.18 4.59 -15.20
C ILE A 183 -4.01 5.47 -15.68
N ARG A 184 -3.19 5.98 -14.75
CA ARG A 184 -1.97 6.73 -15.06
C ARG A 184 -0.98 5.88 -15.87
N ASP A 185 -0.76 4.66 -15.39
CA ASP A 185 0.33 3.80 -15.85
C ASP A 185 0.03 3.17 -17.21
N LEU A 186 -1.21 3.29 -17.73
CA LEU A 186 -1.60 2.89 -19.08
C LEU A 186 -0.63 3.34 -20.19
N SER A 187 -0.02 4.52 -20.05
CA SER A 187 0.91 5.07 -21.05
C SER A 187 2.30 4.40 -21.04
N TYR A 188 2.65 3.71 -19.95
CA TYR A 188 3.98 3.15 -19.71
C TYR A 188 3.98 1.61 -19.56
N ASP A 189 2.87 1.05 -19.08
CA ASP A 189 2.71 -0.37 -18.82
C ASP A 189 2.59 -1.16 -20.13
N SER A 190 3.32 -2.27 -20.21
CA SER A 190 3.24 -3.16 -21.38
C SER A 190 1.84 -3.76 -21.51
N ILE A 191 1.36 -3.96 -22.74
CA ILE A 191 0.04 -4.55 -23.01
C ILE A 191 -0.09 -5.96 -22.41
N LYS A 192 1.03 -6.69 -22.26
CA LYS A 192 1.08 -8.03 -21.66
C LYS A 192 0.66 -8.07 -20.18
N LEU A 193 0.66 -6.94 -19.48
CA LEU A 193 0.24 -6.88 -18.08
C LEU A 193 -1.27 -7.02 -17.92
N ALA A 194 -2.04 -6.79 -18.99
CA ALA A 194 -3.51 -6.81 -19.01
C ALA A 194 -4.14 -6.24 -17.74
N THR A 195 -3.71 -5.03 -17.38
CA THR A 195 -4.24 -4.31 -16.22
C THR A 195 -5.74 -4.06 -16.40
N ILE A 196 -6.47 -3.80 -15.31
CA ILE A 196 -7.91 -3.53 -15.38
C ILE A 196 -8.23 -2.47 -16.45
N PRO A 197 -7.62 -1.27 -16.45
CA PRO A 197 -7.94 -0.27 -17.47
C PRO A 197 -7.47 -0.65 -18.88
N GLN A 198 -6.51 -1.57 -19.06
CA GLN A 198 -6.19 -2.15 -20.38
C GLN A 198 -7.28 -3.11 -20.87
N GLN A 199 -7.89 -3.88 -19.98
CA GLN A 199 -8.91 -4.88 -20.32
C GLN A 199 -10.30 -4.28 -20.55
N ILE A 200 -10.75 -3.38 -19.67
CA ILE A 200 -12.12 -2.84 -19.70
C ILE A 200 -12.19 -1.37 -20.12
N GLY A 201 -11.05 -0.69 -20.24
CA GLY A 201 -10.99 0.74 -20.57
C GLY A 201 -11.23 1.65 -19.36
N VAL A 202 -10.76 2.90 -19.47
CA VAL A 202 -10.74 3.87 -18.36
C VAL A 202 -12.13 4.12 -17.76
N THR A 203 -13.15 4.32 -18.60
CA THR A 203 -14.51 4.61 -18.13
C THR A 203 -15.08 3.46 -17.31
N LYS A 204 -14.91 2.21 -17.76
CA LYS A 204 -15.39 1.04 -17.00
C LYS A 204 -14.56 0.80 -15.73
N THR A 205 -13.28 1.15 -15.72
CA THR A 205 -12.45 1.15 -14.49
C THR A 205 -12.99 2.13 -13.45
N ILE A 206 -13.40 3.33 -13.86
CA ILE A 206 -14.02 4.30 -12.94
C ILE A 206 -15.33 3.75 -12.39
N VAL A 207 -16.20 3.19 -13.25
CA VAL A 207 -17.47 2.55 -12.82
C VAL A 207 -17.21 1.40 -11.85
N LEU A 208 -16.22 0.54 -12.13
CA LEU A 208 -15.81 -0.54 -11.23
C LEU A 208 -15.41 0.01 -9.85
N GLY A 209 -14.58 1.06 -9.80
CA GLY A 209 -14.19 1.68 -8.54
C GLY A 209 -15.36 2.26 -7.76
N ILE A 210 -16.35 2.85 -8.44
CA ILE A 210 -17.60 3.32 -7.81
C ILE A 210 -18.37 2.14 -7.18
N VAL A 211 -18.54 1.04 -7.92
CA VAL A 211 -19.21 -0.17 -7.40
C VAL A 211 -18.45 -0.71 -6.18
N LEU A 212 -17.12 -0.77 -6.24
CA LEU A 212 -16.30 -1.22 -5.11
C LEU A 212 -16.39 -0.28 -3.90
N LEU A 213 -16.56 1.03 -4.09
CA LEU A 213 -16.82 1.96 -2.98
C LEU A 213 -18.17 1.70 -2.31
N PHE A 214 -19.21 1.35 -3.08
CA PHE A 214 -20.48 0.90 -2.48
C PHE A 214 -20.30 -0.40 -1.69
N VAL A 215 -19.54 -1.37 -2.22
CA VAL A 215 -19.21 -2.61 -1.51
C VAL A 215 -18.45 -2.30 -0.22
N PHE A 216 -17.45 -1.42 -0.27
CA PHE A 216 -16.66 -0.99 0.90
C PHE A 216 -17.54 -0.43 2.03
N ASN A 217 -18.52 0.42 1.70
CA ASN A 217 -19.46 0.95 2.71
C ASN A 217 -20.46 -0.11 3.16
N TYR A 218 -20.95 -0.95 2.25
CA TYR A 218 -21.91 -2.01 2.58
C TYR A 218 -21.33 -3.03 3.57
N LEU A 219 -20.05 -3.38 3.45
CA LEU A 219 -19.36 -4.28 4.36
C LEU A 219 -19.36 -3.79 5.81
N GLU A 220 -19.40 -2.47 6.05
CA GLU A 220 -19.51 -1.92 7.40
C GLU A 220 -20.82 -2.33 8.07
N PHE A 221 -21.93 -2.32 7.31
CA PHE A 221 -23.26 -2.70 7.82
C PHE A 221 -23.41 -4.19 8.15
N LEU A 222 -22.45 -5.02 7.76
CA LEU A 222 -22.42 -6.45 8.09
C LEU A 222 -21.72 -6.75 9.41
N LYS A 223 -20.99 -5.77 9.98
CA LYS A 223 -20.29 -5.95 11.26
C LYS A 223 -21.28 -6.00 12.42
N SER A 224 -20.88 -6.69 13.50
CA SER A 224 -21.74 -6.86 14.67
C SER A 224 -22.10 -5.53 15.37
N ASN A 225 -21.15 -4.59 15.40
CA ASN A 225 -21.33 -3.27 15.99
C ASN A 225 -21.16 -2.17 14.95
N LEU A 226 -22.07 -1.20 14.95
CA LEU A 226 -22.03 -0.04 14.06
C LEU A 226 -21.70 1.21 14.87
N TYR A 227 -20.47 1.69 14.71
CA TYR A 227 -20.03 2.94 15.32
C TYR A 227 -20.31 4.11 14.37
N GLN A 228 -21.06 5.10 14.84
CA GLN A 228 -21.44 6.27 14.04
C GLN A 228 -20.22 7.01 13.47
N LEU A 229 -19.16 7.13 14.27
CA LEU A 229 -17.91 7.77 13.84
C LEU A 229 -17.26 7.03 12.66
N THR A 230 -17.13 5.70 12.75
CA THR A 230 -16.58 4.85 11.68
C THR A 230 -17.43 4.93 10.41
N LEU A 231 -18.77 4.91 10.53
CA LEU A 231 -19.66 5.05 9.38
C LEU A 231 -19.49 6.40 8.68
N VAL A 232 -19.46 7.50 9.45
CA VAL A 232 -19.30 8.85 8.88
C VAL A 232 -17.91 9.00 8.23
N SER A 233 -16.85 8.52 8.88
CA SER A 233 -15.49 8.60 8.33
C SER A 233 -15.34 7.77 7.05
N ASN A 234 -15.92 6.57 7.00
CA ASN A 234 -15.96 5.72 5.80
C ASN A 234 -16.66 6.42 4.62
N ILE A 235 -17.80 7.07 4.86
CA ILE A 235 -18.53 7.81 3.83
C ILE A 235 -17.71 8.99 3.33
N ILE A 236 -17.15 9.81 4.22
CA ILE A 236 -16.32 10.96 3.84
C ILE A 236 -15.14 10.51 2.99
N ILE A 237 -14.42 9.48 3.41
CA ILE A 237 -13.26 8.96 2.67
C ILE A 237 -13.67 8.33 1.35
N SER A 238 -14.83 7.66 1.29
CA SER A 238 -15.36 7.14 0.02
C SER A 238 -15.64 8.26 -0.98
N VAL A 239 -16.17 9.40 -0.52
CA VAL A 239 -16.38 10.58 -1.37
C VAL A 239 -15.04 11.14 -1.84
N VAL A 240 -14.04 11.24 -0.96
CA VAL A 240 -12.69 11.71 -1.34
C VAL A 240 -12.07 10.80 -2.40
N VAL A 241 -12.07 9.47 -2.19
CA VAL A 241 -11.56 8.50 -3.17
C VAL A 241 -12.32 8.59 -4.49
N PHE A 242 -13.65 8.72 -4.44
CA PHE A 242 -14.48 8.90 -5.62
C PHE A 242 -14.04 10.13 -6.44
N LEU A 243 -13.84 11.28 -5.80
CA LEU A 243 -13.39 12.50 -6.48
C LEU A 243 -12.01 12.33 -7.15
N PHE A 244 -11.08 11.63 -6.48
CA PHE A 244 -9.78 11.31 -7.07
C PHE A 244 -9.86 10.27 -8.20
N LEU A 245 -10.82 9.35 -8.14
CA LEU A 245 -11.00 8.34 -9.18
C LEU A 245 -11.56 8.97 -10.47
N ILE A 246 -12.62 9.79 -10.37
CA ILE A 246 -13.21 10.45 -11.55
C ILE A 246 -12.28 11.50 -12.17
N GLY A 247 -11.40 12.11 -11.36
CA GLY A 247 -10.40 13.07 -11.83
C GLY A 247 -9.18 12.42 -12.48
N SER A 248 -9.03 11.09 -12.41
CA SER A 248 -7.85 10.38 -12.91
C SER A 248 -7.79 10.34 -14.44
N LYS A 249 -6.62 10.65 -14.99
CA LYS A 249 -6.37 10.69 -16.44
C LYS A 249 -5.07 9.97 -16.81
N ARG A 250 -4.98 9.47 -18.05
CA ARG A 250 -3.75 8.85 -18.60
C ARG A 250 -2.53 9.77 -18.50
N ASN A 251 -2.70 11.02 -18.96
CA ASN A 251 -1.69 12.07 -18.83
C ASN A 251 -2.09 13.02 -17.70
N GLN A 252 -1.62 12.70 -16.49
CA GLN A 252 -1.82 13.53 -15.30
C GLN A 252 -0.48 13.86 -14.64
N ASN A 253 -0.47 14.90 -13.81
CA ASN A 253 0.69 15.24 -13.02
C ASN A 253 1.04 14.06 -12.09
N PRO A 254 2.31 13.59 -12.04
CA PRO A 254 2.70 12.49 -11.16
C PRO A 254 2.30 12.66 -9.69
N TYR A 255 2.30 13.90 -9.18
CA TYR A 255 1.90 14.18 -7.80
C TYR A 255 0.41 13.90 -7.51
N TYR A 256 -0.43 13.85 -8.55
CA TYR A 256 -1.84 13.50 -8.38
C TYR A 256 -2.00 12.14 -7.69
N THR A 257 -1.22 11.16 -8.10
CA THR A 257 -1.27 9.80 -7.56
C THR A 257 -0.27 9.61 -6.43
N VAL A 258 1.01 9.91 -6.67
CA VAL A 258 2.13 9.65 -5.74
C VAL A 258 2.11 10.53 -4.48
N PHE A 259 1.29 11.58 -4.46
CA PHE A 259 1.13 12.41 -3.27
C PHE A 259 -0.35 12.49 -2.86
N TRP A 260 -1.24 12.96 -3.74
CA TRP A 260 -2.62 13.22 -3.30
C TRP A 260 -3.45 11.95 -3.05
N VAL A 261 -3.47 11.00 -3.99
CA VAL A 261 -4.20 9.74 -3.79
C VAL A 261 -3.57 8.91 -2.67
N GLU A 262 -2.24 8.84 -2.64
CA GLU A 262 -1.51 8.08 -1.63
C GLU A 262 -1.70 8.64 -0.22
N ALA A 263 -1.95 9.95 -0.05
CA ALA A 263 -2.23 10.58 1.23
C ALA A 263 -3.63 10.28 1.82
N ILE A 264 -4.56 9.69 1.07
CA ILE A 264 -5.95 9.46 1.52
C ILE A 264 -6.01 8.68 2.85
N PRO A 265 -5.27 7.56 3.04
CA PRO A 265 -5.09 6.92 4.33
C PRO A 265 -4.73 7.84 5.50
N ILE A 266 -3.86 8.83 5.25
CA ILE A 266 -3.42 9.79 6.27
C ILE A 266 -4.59 10.69 6.65
N TRP A 267 -5.35 11.17 5.66
CA TRP A 267 -6.56 11.96 5.93
C TRP A 267 -7.61 11.16 6.69
N TRP A 268 -7.76 9.86 6.38
CA TRP A 268 -8.70 9.01 7.10
C TRP A 268 -8.33 8.89 8.58
N LEU A 269 -7.07 8.62 8.89
CA LEU A 269 -6.61 8.60 10.28
C LEU A 269 -6.84 9.96 10.96
N LEU A 270 -6.50 11.07 10.30
CA LEU A 270 -6.70 12.41 10.88
C LEU A 270 -8.18 12.70 11.17
N LEU A 271 -9.10 12.26 10.30
CA LEU A 271 -10.54 12.38 10.56
C LEU A 271 -10.92 11.61 11.83
N MET A 272 -10.43 10.39 12.01
CA MET A 272 -10.74 9.56 13.18
C MET A 272 -10.09 10.04 14.50
N LEU A 273 -9.05 10.86 14.43
CA LEU A 273 -8.39 11.43 15.62
C LEU A 273 -9.00 12.76 16.07
N VAL A 274 -9.67 13.48 15.17
CA VAL A 274 -10.26 14.80 15.45
C VAL A 274 -11.68 14.69 16.00
N PHE A 275 -12.42 13.67 15.59
CA PHE A 275 -13.79 13.39 16.01
C PHE A 275 -13.83 12.27 17.04
#